data_AF-A0A938BH89-F1
#
_entry.id   AF-A0A938BH89-F1
#
_cell.length_a   1.000
_cell.length_b   1.000
_cell.length_c   1.000
_cell.angle_alpha   90.00
_cell.angle_beta   90.00
_cell.angle_gamma   90.00
#
_symmetry.space_group_name_H-M   'P 1'
#
loop_
_entity.id
_entity.type
_entity.pdbx_description
1 polymer ?
#
loop_
_entity_poly.entity_id
_entity_poly.type
_entity_poly.pdbx_seq_one_letter_code
_entity_poly.pdbx_strand_id
1 'polypeptide(L)'
;MISRIPVRVEEPIGVSRHQYPITQGCAFPQGVLPDPRYVRLSTSGGDELPLQTTVLARWPDRSIKWLLLDTQMDTRPRQIHNLKIEYGPEIVASPVTSALRLIESDRKLTIETGALRINLLRLGAVLIETAGDVIAGNGPQMLLRDDKGAVFTGRTEKVEIEESHALRAVVKASGGFFSDEGRCVMSWIVRFYCYARQPFVKIYHTFVHDQNEPLFFQMQEMTFRLPLTFGKTPRVMTGSPKWTISLGDDWGEQTDMVSMWETGAGPVAVFGVEEGRVDRSNPGHGWIYAGDADRGVQIKLRHPAQNYPKRYTTDGRNMEIHLYPDPTGWTAPEKKGLKYTELSITHDGEYTGALQIPQGMAKTHELFLYAGAAHTDLTAAAECAAACEYPLLLEIDSIAWEASGALGTFPRYYPEYWRLEASLNRAGDAMTGSALSGMINYGDTGLTTTENGKQKTLTTDNVAYDHIRSPLRQFLRRGDQSLFWQAEVMALHLMDIDTVHHSTQFPERIGGPASSGRNFTLIRTPRGPNWSSPEPRMYGLEVCLIFTTSPDTDVRWRR
;
A
#
# COMPACT_ATOMS: atom_id res chain seq x y z
N MET A 1 -29.10 -18.85 20.74
CA MET A 1 -29.63 -17.59 20.16
C MET A 1 -28.59 -17.05 19.19
N ILE A 2 -29.01 -16.77 17.97
CA ILE A 2 -28.18 -16.15 16.93
C ILE A 2 -28.23 -14.64 17.10
N SER A 3 -27.05 -14.03 17.22
CA SER A 3 -26.87 -12.59 17.22
C SER A 3 -26.48 -12.09 15.82
N ARG A 4 -26.79 -10.81 15.53
CA ARG A 4 -26.60 -10.23 14.20
C ARG A 4 -25.98 -8.85 14.30
N ILE A 5 -24.95 -8.60 13.51
CA ILE A 5 -24.34 -7.28 13.33
C ILE A 5 -24.64 -6.81 11.90
N PRO A 6 -25.32 -5.67 11.71
CA PRO A 6 -25.47 -5.06 10.40
C PRO A 6 -24.11 -4.68 9.83
N VAL A 7 -23.92 -4.97 8.54
CA VAL A 7 -22.71 -4.62 7.80
C VAL A 7 -23.10 -4.04 6.45
N ARG A 8 -22.32 -3.09 5.96
CA ARG A 8 -22.51 -2.47 4.66
C ARG A 8 -21.25 -2.60 3.82
N VAL A 9 -21.42 -2.76 2.51
CA VAL A 9 -20.33 -2.60 1.52
C VAL A 9 -20.82 -1.62 0.48
N GLU A 10 -20.08 -0.52 0.28
CA GLU A 10 -20.34 0.46 -0.77
C GLU A 10 -19.21 0.47 -1.79
N GLU A 11 -19.58 0.50 -3.07
CA GLU A 11 -18.64 0.73 -4.18
C GLU A 11 -18.32 2.24 -4.31
N PRO A 12 -17.05 2.65 -4.07
CA PRO A 12 -16.77 4.06 -3.79
C PRO A 12 -16.63 4.96 -5.02
N ILE A 13 -16.37 4.42 -6.21
CA ILE A 13 -15.87 5.22 -7.34
C ILE A 13 -16.66 5.08 -8.64
N GLY A 14 -17.55 4.10 -8.74
CA GLY A 14 -18.37 3.82 -9.92
C GLY A 14 -17.79 2.77 -10.86
N VAL A 15 -17.08 1.75 -10.37
CA VAL A 15 -16.54 0.67 -11.21
C VAL A 15 -17.18 -0.68 -10.91
N SER A 16 -17.22 -1.55 -11.91
CA SER A 16 -17.67 -2.95 -11.74
C SER A 16 -16.58 -3.78 -11.07
N ARG A 17 -16.99 -4.70 -10.20
CA ARG A 17 -16.09 -5.57 -9.45
C ARG A 17 -16.61 -6.99 -9.47
N HIS A 18 -15.73 -7.93 -9.79
CA HIS A 18 -16.05 -9.35 -9.89
C HIS A 18 -15.32 -10.14 -8.81
N GLN A 19 -16.08 -10.78 -7.92
CA GLN A 19 -15.60 -11.56 -6.78
C GLN A 19 -14.47 -10.86 -6.02
N TYR A 20 -14.56 -9.53 -5.87
CA TYR A 20 -13.46 -8.70 -5.40
C TYR A 20 -13.19 -8.97 -3.91
N PRO A 21 -11.92 -9.11 -3.51
CA PRO A 21 -11.56 -9.44 -2.13
C PRO A 21 -11.89 -8.30 -1.18
N ILE A 22 -12.44 -8.66 -0.02
CA ILE A 22 -12.66 -7.75 1.10
C ILE A 22 -12.12 -8.42 2.36
N THR A 23 -11.23 -7.70 3.05
CA THR A 23 -10.65 -8.11 4.32
C THR A 23 -10.97 -7.06 5.37
N GLN A 24 -11.57 -7.46 6.50
CA GLN A 24 -11.88 -6.53 7.59
C GLN A 24 -11.84 -7.23 8.94
N GLY A 25 -11.22 -6.61 9.93
CA GLY A 25 -11.31 -7.06 11.32
C GLY A 25 -12.69 -6.74 11.91
N CYS A 26 -13.24 -7.66 12.71
CA CYS A 26 -14.47 -7.50 13.49
C CYS A 26 -14.19 -7.85 14.95
N ALA A 27 -14.70 -7.04 15.88
CA ALA A 27 -14.52 -7.27 17.31
C ALA A 27 -15.79 -7.85 17.96
N PHE A 28 -15.60 -8.73 18.95
CA PHE A 28 -16.67 -9.38 19.68
C PHE A 28 -16.53 -9.15 21.20
N PRO A 29 -17.64 -9.04 21.95
CA PRO A 29 -17.59 -8.89 23.40
C PRO A 29 -16.96 -10.10 24.08
N GLN A 30 -16.35 -9.87 25.23
CA GLN A 30 -15.79 -10.93 26.07
C GLN A 30 -16.87 -11.97 26.43
N GLY A 31 -16.52 -13.25 26.31
CA GLY A 31 -17.38 -14.40 26.60
C GLY A 31 -18.36 -14.78 25.50
N VAL A 32 -18.46 -14.00 24.41
CA VAL A 32 -19.54 -14.16 23.42
C VAL A 32 -19.21 -15.14 22.31
N LEU A 33 -18.00 -15.08 21.74
CA LEU A 33 -17.62 -15.90 20.60
C LEU A 33 -16.45 -16.83 20.97
N PRO A 34 -16.70 -18.13 21.23
CA PRO A 34 -15.63 -19.05 21.63
C PRO A 34 -14.78 -19.56 20.45
N ASP A 35 -15.40 -19.77 19.29
CA ASP A 35 -14.80 -20.43 18.13
C ASP A 35 -15.18 -19.71 16.82
N PRO A 36 -14.23 -19.49 15.89
CA PRO A 36 -14.50 -18.82 14.62
C PRO A 36 -15.53 -19.52 13.72
N ARG A 37 -15.76 -20.84 13.89
CA ARG A 37 -16.75 -21.60 13.10
C ARG A 37 -18.21 -21.17 13.32
N TYR A 38 -18.46 -20.46 14.41
CA TYR A 38 -19.78 -19.99 14.83
C TYR A 38 -20.11 -18.60 14.28
N VAL A 39 -19.51 -18.25 13.13
CA VAL A 39 -19.70 -16.97 12.44
C VAL A 39 -19.96 -17.25 10.96
N ARG A 40 -20.92 -16.54 10.37
CA ARG A 40 -21.12 -16.48 8.91
C ARG A 40 -21.46 -15.06 8.47
N LEU A 41 -21.27 -14.79 7.18
CA LEU A 41 -21.65 -13.53 6.55
C LEU A 41 -22.77 -13.81 5.54
N SER A 42 -23.87 -13.08 5.63
CA SER A 42 -25.02 -13.28 4.74
C SER A 42 -25.53 -11.97 4.13
N THR A 43 -26.18 -12.06 2.99
CA THR A 43 -26.95 -10.96 2.41
C THR A 43 -28.20 -10.67 3.24
N SER A 44 -28.86 -9.54 2.98
CA SER A 44 -30.15 -9.23 3.59
C SER A 44 -31.24 -10.25 3.26
N GLY A 45 -31.15 -10.93 2.10
CA GLY A 45 -32.05 -11.98 1.64
C GLY A 45 -31.81 -13.35 2.27
N GLY A 46 -30.70 -13.53 3.00
CA GLY A 46 -30.35 -14.78 3.70
C GLY A 46 -29.34 -15.66 2.96
N ASP A 47 -28.90 -15.27 1.77
CA ASP A 47 -27.86 -15.99 1.03
C ASP A 47 -26.52 -15.84 1.74
N GLU A 48 -25.82 -16.94 1.98
CA GLU A 48 -24.50 -16.95 2.62
C GLU A 48 -23.41 -16.56 1.62
N LEU A 49 -22.51 -15.67 2.03
CA LEU A 49 -21.31 -15.30 1.29
C LEU A 49 -20.13 -16.20 1.73
N PRO A 50 -19.17 -16.47 0.83
CA PRO A 50 -17.96 -17.20 1.22
C PRO A 50 -17.21 -16.39 2.28
N LEU A 51 -16.93 -17.02 3.41
CA LEU A 51 -16.22 -16.40 4.53
C LEU A 51 -15.10 -17.29 5.01
N GLN A 52 -13.90 -16.74 5.09
CA GLN A 52 -12.76 -17.30 5.80
C GLN A 52 -12.42 -16.38 6.97
N THR A 53 -11.97 -16.96 8.08
CA THR A 53 -11.77 -16.20 9.31
C THR A 53 -10.46 -16.56 10.00
N THR A 54 -9.75 -15.55 10.48
CA THR A 54 -8.50 -15.72 11.24
C THR A 54 -8.62 -15.03 12.60
N VAL A 55 -8.37 -15.75 13.69
CA VAL A 55 -8.39 -15.17 15.04
C VAL A 55 -7.15 -14.32 15.24
N LEU A 56 -7.33 -13.00 15.41
CA LEU A 56 -6.23 -12.05 15.61
C LEU A 56 -5.89 -11.84 17.09
N ALA A 57 -6.91 -11.87 17.96
CA ALA A 57 -6.72 -11.70 19.38
C ALA A 57 -7.83 -12.38 20.19
N ARG A 58 -7.51 -12.78 21.41
CA ARG A 58 -8.44 -13.36 22.38
C ARG A 58 -8.48 -12.54 23.67
N TRP A 59 -9.64 -12.55 24.31
CA TRP A 59 -9.81 -12.05 25.67
C TRP A 59 -9.13 -12.99 26.69
N PRO A 60 -8.96 -12.55 27.96
CA PRO A 60 -8.39 -13.40 29.01
C PRO A 60 -9.15 -14.72 29.26
N ASP A 61 -10.46 -14.75 28.99
CA ASP A 61 -11.31 -15.96 29.08
C ASP A 61 -11.20 -16.88 27.84
N ARG A 62 -10.31 -16.55 26.90
CA ARG A 62 -10.08 -17.20 25.60
C ARG A 62 -11.18 -17.06 24.56
N SER A 63 -12.26 -16.32 24.84
CA SER A 63 -13.18 -15.90 23.79
C SER A 63 -12.47 -14.99 22.78
N ILE A 64 -12.96 -14.96 21.55
CA ILE A 64 -12.38 -14.18 20.45
C ILE A 64 -12.64 -12.69 20.72
N LYS A 65 -11.56 -11.89 20.75
CA LYS A 65 -11.62 -10.42 20.84
C LYS A 65 -11.67 -9.81 19.45
N TRP A 66 -10.78 -10.25 18.56
CA TRP A 66 -10.66 -9.77 17.19
C TRP A 66 -10.64 -10.94 16.21
N LEU A 67 -11.50 -10.89 15.20
CA LEU A 67 -11.60 -11.86 14.11
C LEU A 67 -11.40 -11.14 12.77
N LEU A 68 -10.44 -11.58 11.98
CA LEU A 68 -10.33 -11.14 10.59
C LEU A 68 -11.37 -11.87 9.76
N LEU A 69 -12.07 -11.13 8.89
CA LEU A 69 -13.05 -11.64 7.96
C LEU A 69 -12.52 -11.44 6.54
N ASP A 70 -12.33 -12.52 5.80
CA ASP A 70 -11.98 -12.52 4.38
C ASP A 70 -13.18 -13.04 3.58
N THR A 71 -13.68 -12.21 2.68
CA THR A 71 -14.80 -12.54 1.79
C THR A 71 -14.54 -12.02 0.38
N GLN A 72 -15.35 -12.45 -0.58
CA GLN A 72 -15.30 -12.02 -1.97
C GLN A 72 -16.71 -11.85 -2.50
N MET A 73 -16.96 -10.76 -3.23
CA MET A 73 -18.28 -10.48 -3.79
C MET A 73 -18.26 -9.68 -5.09
N ASP A 74 -19.34 -9.82 -5.86
CA ASP A 74 -19.60 -8.99 -7.04
C ASP A 74 -20.28 -7.70 -6.63
N THR A 75 -19.86 -6.58 -7.23
CA THR A 75 -20.42 -5.26 -6.97
C THR A 75 -20.52 -4.47 -8.27
N ARG A 76 -21.70 -3.91 -8.56
CA ARG A 76 -21.91 -2.99 -9.69
C ARG A 76 -21.47 -1.56 -9.33
N PRO A 77 -21.24 -0.68 -10.32
CA PRO A 77 -20.91 0.73 -10.08
C PRO A 77 -21.85 1.39 -9.06
N ARG A 78 -21.29 1.99 -8.01
CA ARG A 78 -22.03 2.67 -6.91
C ARG A 78 -23.04 1.78 -6.16
N GLN A 79 -22.96 0.45 -6.29
CA GLN A 79 -23.86 -0.45 -5.59
C GLN A 79 -23.55 -0.47 -4.10
N ILE A 80 -24.63 -0.51 -3.30
CA ILE A 80 -24.57 -0.68 -1.86
C ILE A 80 -25.17 -2.04 -1.51
N HIS A 81 -24.42 -2.85 -0.77
CA HIS A 81 -24.88 -4.11 -0.21
C HIS A 81 -25.14 -3.96 1.28
N ASN A 82 -26.32 -4.40 1.72
CA ASN A 82 -26.65 -4.56 3.12
C ASN A 82 -26.49 -6.02 3.50
N LEU A 83 -25.50 -6.30 4.35
CA LEU A 83 -25.08 -7.61 4.80
C LEU A 83 -25.29 -7.75 6.31
N LYS A 84 -25.11 -8.97 6.81
CA LYS A 84 -25.20 -9.27 8.24
C LYS A 84 -24.10 -10.26 8.61
N ILE A 85 -23.34 -9.96 9.66
CA ILE A 85 -22.54 -10.98 10.35
C ILE A 85 -23.49 -11.65 11.34
N GLU A 86 -23.70 -12.96 11.18
CA GLU A 86 -24.47 -13.77 12.11
C GLU A 86 -23.53 -14.64 12.92
N TYR A 87 -23.71 -14.65 14.24
CA TYR A 87 -22.85 -15.44 15.12
C TYR A 87 -23.61 -16.03 16.30
N GLY A 88 -23.11 -17.17 16.80
CA GLY A 88 -23.68 -17.91 17.92
C GLY A 88 -23.54 -19.42 17.74
N PRO A 89 -23.75 -20.22 18.80
CA PRO A 89 -23.46 -21.66 18.78
C PRO A 89 -24.30 -22.47 17.77
N GLU A 90 -25.40 -21.90 17.28
CA GLU A 90 -26.28 -22.50 16.26
C GLU A 90 -25.78 -22.22 14.82
N ILE A 91 -24.81 -21.32 14.64
CA ILE A 91 -24.22 -21.02 13.33
C ILE A 91 -23.20 -22.09 12.99
N VAL A 92 -23.28 -22.61 11.77
CA VAL A 92 -22.22 -23.41 11.18
C VAL A 92 -21.90 -22.77 9.83
N ALA A 93 -20.69 -22.24 9.69
CA ALA A 93 -20.24 -21.66 8.43
C ALA A 93 -20.25 -22.69 7.30
N SER A 94 -20.71 -22.29 6.13
CA SER A 94 -20.61 -23.10 4.93
C SER A 94 -19.13 -23.26 4.52
N PRO A 95 -18.70 -24.46 4.09
CA PRO A 95 -17.33 -24.66 3.65
C PRO A 95 -17.06 -23.83 2.38
N VAL A 96 -15.93 -23.12 2.36
CA VAL A 96 -15.49 -22.37 1.18
C VAL A 96 -14.60 -23.27 0.33
N THR A 97 -15.07 -23.59 -0.88
CA THR A 97 -14.27 -24.31 -1.88
C THR A 97 -13.53 -23.33 -2.79
N SER A 98 -12.26 -23.61 -3.09
CA SER A 98 -11.44 -22.72 -3.90
C SER A 98 -10.44 -23.47 -4.78
N ALA A 99 -10.07 -22.82 -5.88
CA ALA A 99 -8.96 -23.23 -6.74
C ALA A 99 -7.61 -22.68 -6.26
N LEU A 100 -7.58 -21.83 -5.22
CA LEU A 100 -6.35 -21.27 -4.68
C LEU A 100 -5.46 -22.39 -4.12
N ARG A 101 -4.26 -22.54 -4.69
CA ARG A 101 -3.30 -23.57 -4.30
C ARG A 101 -1.88 -23.03 -4.30
N LEU A 102 -1.11 -23.46 -3.31
CA LEU A 102 0.34 -23.24 -3.24
C LEU A 102 1.06 -24.58 -3.45
N ILE A 103 2.08 -24.59 -4.30
CA ILE A 103 2.88 -25.78 -4.60
C ILE A 103 4.34 -25.43 -4.38
N GLU A 104 4.95 -26.09 -3.40
CA GLU A 104 6.33 -25.84 -2.99
C GLU A 104 7.30 -26.79 -3.68
N SER A 105 8.46 -26.26 -4.06
CA SER A 105 9.65 -27.00 -4.46
C SER A 105 10.90 -26.31 -3.93
N ASP A 106 12.05 -26.97 -4.02
CA ASP A 106 13.33 -26.39 -3.57
C ASP A 106 13.74 -25.15 -4.38
N ARG A 107 13.36 -25.09 -5.66
CA ARG A 107 13.70 -23.98 -6.56
C ARG A 107 12.70 -22.84 -6.48
N LYS A 108 11.40 -23.15 -6.40
CA LYS A 108 10.33 -22.18 -6.55
C LYS A 108 9.08 -22.49 -5.74
N LEU A 109 8.29 -21.45 -5.51
CA LEU A 109 6.92 -21.52 -5.00
C LEU A 109 5.96 -21.16 -6.14
N THR A 110 5.05 -22.06 -6.47
CA THR A 110 3.97 -21.81 -7.43
C THR A 110 2.69 -21.45 -6.69
N ILE A 111 2.05 -20.36 -7.10
CA ILE A 111 0.75 -19.91 -6.61
C ILE A 111 -0.24 -20.00 -7.77
N GLU A 112 -1.33 -20.75 -7.60
CA GLU A 112 -2.42 -20.85 -8.56
C GLU A 112 -3.67 -20.26 -7.93
N THR A 113 -4.19 -19.13 -8.44
CA THR A 113 -5.42 -18.51 -7.93
C THR A 113 -6.68 -19.11 -8.54
N GLY A 114 -6.54 -19.84 -9.65
CA GLY A 114 -7.64 -20.27 -10.52
C GLY A 114 -7.86 -19.34 -11.72
N ALA A 115 -7.41 -18.09 -11.64
CA ALA A 115 -7.39 -17.14 -12.77
C ALA A 115 -5.97 -16.76 -13.21
N LEU A 116 -4.99 -16.92 -12.32
CA LEU A 116 -3.59 -16.61 -12.55
C LEU A 116 -2.70 -17.67 -11.90
N ARG A 117 -1.62 -18.03 -12.59
CA ARG A 117 -0.53 -18.83 -12.05
C ARG A 117 0.75 -18.00 -11.99
N ILE A 118 1.36 -17.90 -10.82
CA ILE A 118 2.63 -17.21 -10.59
C ILE A 118 3.66 -18.20 -10.06
N ASN A 119 4.88 -18.10 -10.57
CA ASN A 119 6.03 -18.86 -10.08
C ASN A 119 7.04 -17.87 -9.48
N LEU A 120 7.33 -18.03 -8.18
CA LEU A 120 8.33 -17.24 -7.48
C LEU A 120 9.59 -18.08 -7.24
N LEU A 121 10.76 -17.63 -7.71
CA LEU A 121 12.01 -18.29 -7.37
C LEU A 121 12.38 -18.00 -5.92
N ARG A 122 12.92 -19.01 -5.24
CA ARG A 122 13.32 -18.86 -3.84
C ARG A 122 14.61 -18.07 -3.65
N LEU A 123 15.45 -18.01 -4.69
CA LEU A 123 16.79 -17.42 -4.64
C LEU A 123 17.15 -16.71 -5.95
N GLY A 124 18.00 -15.69 -5.86
CA GLY A 124 18.64 -15.05 -7.00
C GLY A 124 17.96 -13.75 -7.47
N ALA A 125 18.42 -13.22 -8.61
CA ALA A 125 18.03 -11.89 -9.10
C ALA A 125 16.66 -11.83 -9.80
N VAL A 126 16.07 -12.98 -10.10
CA VAL A 126 14.70 -13.12 -10.62
C VAL A 126 13.83 -13.57 -9.45
N LEU A 127 12.84 -12.77 -9.06
CA LEU A 127 11.85 -13.14 -8.05
C LEU A 127 10.63 -13.77 -8.72
N ILE A 128 10.01 -13.07 -9.68
CA ILE A 128 8.88 -13.56 -10.47
C ILE A 128 9.44 -14.27 -11.71
N GLU A 129 9.52 -15.60 -11.66
CA GLU A 129 9.92 -16.43 -12.82
C GLU A 129 8.89 -16.30 -13.93
N THR A 130 7.61 -16.47 -13.59
CA THR A 130 6.49 -16.26 -14.53
C THR A 130 5.28 -15.73 -13.79
N ALA A 131 4.46 -14.94 -14.48
CA ALA A 131 3.10 -14.59 -14.07
C ALA A 131 2.20 -14.72 -15.29
N GLY A 132 1.28 -15.69 -15.24
CA GLY A 132 0.59 -16.16 -16.44
C GLY A 132 1.59 -16.60 -17.50
N ASP A 133 1.26 -16.33 -18.76
CA ASP A 133 2.12 -16.52 -19.91
C ASP A 133 2.59 -15.18 -20.53
N VAL A 134 2.42 -14.08 -19.78
CA VAL A 134 2.77 -12.70 -20.18
C VAL A 134 4.09 -12.20 -19.59
N ILE A 135 4.54 -12.73 -18.45
CA ILE A 135 5.82 -12.40 -17.81
C ILE A 135 6.73 -13.63 -17.82
N ALA A 136 7.99 -13.44 -18.22
CA ALA A 136 9.06 -14.44 -18.13
C ALA A 136 10.36 -13.81 -17.63
N GLY A 137 10.61 -13.90 -16.33
CA GLY A 137 11.80 -13.35 -15.69
C GLY A 137 13.08 -14.01 -16.18
N ASN A 138 13.91 -13.25 -16.90
CA ASN A 138 15.16 -13.72 -17.51
C ASN A 138 16.39 -12.89 -17.09
N GLY A 139 16.24 -11.99 -16.12
CA GLY A 139 17.31 -11.12 -15.62
C GLY A 139 16.92 -10.40 -14.32
N PRO A 140 17.81 -9.54 -13.78
CA PRO A 140 17.54 -8.78 -12.56
C PRO A 140 16.24 -7.98 -12.61
N GLN A 141 15.34 -8.23 -11.65
CA GLN A 141 14.04 -7.55 -11.58
C GLN A 141 14.04 -6.35 -10.65
N MET A 142 14.99 -6.24 -9.73
CA MET A 142 15.11 -5.11 -8.81
C MET A 142 16.51 -4.52 -8.94
N LEU A 143 16.59 -3.22 -9.18
CA LEU A 143 17.85 -2.49 -9.29
C LEU A 143 17.80 -1.23 -8.44
N LEU A 144 18.95 -0.90 -7.87
CA LEU A 144 19.20 0.29 -7.08
C LEU A 144 20.48 0.94 -7.62
N ARG A 145 20.46 2.25 -7.85
CA ARG A 145 21.65 3.02 -8.21
C ARG A 145 21.91 4.12 -7.19
N ASP A 146 23.18 4.34 -6.84
CA ASP A 146 23.59 5.46 -6.00
C ASP A 146 24.00 6.72 -6.79
N ASP A 147 24.27 7.82 -6.08
CA ASP A 147 24.71 9.10 -6.65
C ASP A 147 26.06 9.05 -7.36
N LYS A 148 26.86 7.99 -7.15
CA LYS A 148 28.16 7.76 -7.77
C LYS A 148 28.07 6.85 -9.00
N GLY A 149 26.86 6.39 -9.33
CA GLY A 149 26.59 5.52 -10.47
C GLY A 149 26.80 4.03 -10.19
N ALA A 150 27.07 3.62 -8.95
CA ALA A 150 27.17 2.21 -8.60
C ALA A 150 25.78 1.56 -8.64
N VAL A 151 25.69 0.41 -9.31
CA VAL A 151 24.44 -0.35 -9.46
C VAL A 151 24.48 -1.57 -8.54
N PHE A 152 23.38 -1.76 -7.82
CA PHE A 152 23.18 -2.87 -6.90
C PHE A 152 22.00 -3.72 -7.38
N THR A 153 22.21 -5.03 -7.46
CA THR A 153 21.20 -5.98 -7.91
C THR A 153 20.41 -6.51 -6.73
N GLY A 154 19.09 -6.39 -6.77
CA GLY A 154 18.21 -7.05 -5.82
C GLY A 154 18.26 -8.57 -6.00
N ARG A 155 18.56 -9.31 -4.92
CA ARG A 155 18.62 -10.77 -4.91
C ARG A 155 17.72 -11.32 -3.82
N THR A 156 16.84 -12.24 -4.21
CA THR A 156 16.00 -12.99 -3.29
C THR A 156 16.85 -13.95 -2.50
N GLU A 157 16.65 -13.98 -1.19
CA GLU A 157 17.33 -14.89 -0.28
C GLU A 157 16.36 -15.87 0.37
N LYS A 158 15.08 -15.48 0.46
CA LYS A 158 14.04 -16.32 1.06
C LYS A 158 12.67 -16.02 0.46
N VAL A 159 11.86 -17.06 0.33
CA VAL A 159 10.41 -16.98 0.05
C VAL A 159 9.69 -17.90 1.02
N GLU A 160 8.71 -17.36 1.74
CA GLU A 160 7.94 -18.04 2.78
C GLU A 160 6.44 -17.74 2.64
N ILE A 161 5.60 -18.71 3.01
CA ILE A 161 4.15 -18.54 3.08
C ILE A 161 3.86 -17.99 4.48
N GLU A 162 3.36 -16.74 4.58
CA GLU A 162 2.93 -16.14 5.84
C GLU A 162 1.49 -16.55 6.18
N GLU A 163 0.63 -16.70 5.17
CA GLU A 163 -0.78 -17.06 5.36
C GLU A 163 -1.31 -17.86 4.16
N SER A 164 -2.18 -18.83 4.42
CA SER A 164 -2.91 -19.53 3.36
C SER A 164 -4.24 -20.09 3.86
N HIS A 165 -5.31 -19.74 3.15
CA HIS A 165 -6.63 -20.34 3.29
C HIS A 165 -7.37 -20.31 1.95
N ALA A 166 -8.64 -20.71 1.91
CA ALA A 166 -9.37 -20.90 0.65
C ALA A 166 -9.55 -19.61 -0.17
N LEU A 167 -9.54 -18.41 0.43
CA LEU A 167 -9.81 -17.15 -0.28
C LEU A 167 -8.56 -16.31 -0.54
N ARG A 168 -7.52 -16.47 0.28
CA ARG A 168 -6.32 -15.64 0.23
C ARG A 168 -5.08 -16.44 0.64
N ALA A 169 -3.96 -16.07 0.01
CA ALA A 169 -2.63 -16.47 0.41
C ALA A 169 -1.75 -15.22 0.48
N VAL A 170 -0.88 -15.18 1.50
CA VAL A 170 0.14 -14.15 1.65
C VAL A 170 1.51 -14.83 1.60
N VAL A 171 2.31 -14.43 0.63
CA VAL A 171 3.67 -14.95 0.44
C VAL A 171 4.65 -13.80 0.61
N LYS A 172 5.62 -13.97 1.50
CA LYS A 172 6.70 -13.02 1.72
C LYS A 172 7.97 -13.49 1.04
N ALA A 173 8.57 -12.62 0.25
CA ALA A 173 9.92 -12.73 -0.23
C ALA A 173 10.80 -11.70 0.49
N SER A 174 12.03 -12.07 0.82
CA SER A 174 13.01 -11.14 1.39
C SER A 174 14.37 -11.32 0.74
N GLY A 175 15.14 -10.24 0.72
CA GLY A 175 16.49 -10.24 0.19
C GLY A 175 17.16 -8.89 0.36
N GLY A 176 18.21 -8.65 -0.41
CA GLY A 176 18.97 -7.41 -0.36
C GLY A 176 19.41 -6.91 -1.72
N PHE A 177 19.90 -5.67 -1.75
CA PHE A 177 20.56 -5.06 -2.90
C PHE A 177 22.07 -5.24 -2.77
N PHE A 178 22.68 -5.99 -3.69
CA PHE A 178 24.09 -6.38 -3.63
C PHE A 178 24.92 -5.74 -4.74
N SER A 179 26.15 -5.32 -4.41
CA SER A 179 27.16 -5.00 -5.42
C SER A 179 27.68 -6.27 -6.10
N ASP A 180 28.45 -6.11 -7.18
CA ASP A 180 29.12 -7.23 -7.85
C ASP A 180 30.12 -7.96 -6.93
N GLU A 181 30.68 -7.23 -5.95
CA GLU A 181 31.57 -7.77 -4.90
C GLU A 181 30.81 -8.49 -3.77
N GLY A 182 29.47 -8.52 -3.82
CA GLY A 182 28.63 -9.20 -2.82
C GLY A 182 28.34 -8.39 -1.56
N ARG A 183 28.64 -7.09 -1.54
CA ARG A 183 28.27 -6.21 -0.42
C ARG A 183 26.80 -5.83 -0.50
N CYS A 184 26.02 -6.12 0.54
CA CYS A 184 24.64 -5.63 0.67
C CYS A 184 24.64 -4.15 1.07
N VAL A 185 23.76 -3.35 0.47
CA VAL A 185 23.61 -1.91 0.79
C VAL A 185 22.25 -1.54 1.38
N MET A 186 21.22 -2.35 1.16
CA MET A 186 19.89 -2.23 1.77
C MET A 186 19.15 -3.57 1.63
N SER A 187 18.32 -3.91 2.61
CA SER A 187 17.39 -5.02 2.52
C SER A 187 16.06 -4.62 1.86
N TRP A 188 15.34 -5.60 1.36
CA TRP A 188 13.97 -5.45 0.88
C TRP A 188 13.08 -6.61 1.30
N ILE A 189 11.78 -6.32 1.41
CA ILE A 189 10.72 -7.27 1.72
C ILE A 189 9.60 -7.06 0.69
N VAL A 190 9.15 -8.12 0.05
CA VAL A 190 8.00 -8.11 -0.85
C VAL A 190 6.93 -9.08 -0.35
N ARG A 191 5.70 -8.60 -0.15
CA ARG A 191 4.55 -9.44 0.19
C ARG A 191 3.56 -9.51 -0.95
N PHE A 192 3.29 -10.72 -1.45
CA PHE A 192 2.29 -11.01 -2.47
C PHE A 192 1.00 -11.47 -1.79
N TYR A 193 -0.07 -10.70 -1.98
CA TYR A 193 -1.43 -11.02 -1.58
C TYR A 193 -2.17 -11.56 -2.79
N CYS A 194 -2.36 -12.88 -2.79
CA CYS A 194 -3.00 -13.62 -3.88
C CYS A 194 -4.40 -14.04 -3.45
N TYR A 195 -5.40 -13.74 -4.27
CA TYR A 195 -6.81 -13.97 -3.95
C TYR A 195 -7.41 -15.02 -4.89
N ALA A 196 -8.30 -15.87 -4.37
CA ALA A 196 -8.96 -16.88 -5.18
C ALA A 196 -9.70 -16.25 -6.36
N ARG A 197 -9.57 -16.84 -7.55
CA ARG A 197 -10.20 -16.44 -8.81
C ARG A 197 -9.83 -15.04 -9.31
N GLN A 198 -8.87 -14.37 -8.70
CA GLN A 198 -8.42 -13.05 -9.16
C GLN A 198 -7.25 -13.17 -10.15
N PRO A 199 -7.26 -12.39 -11.25
CA PRO A 199 -6.18 -12.32 -12.24
C PRO A 199 -5.11 -11.29 -11.85
N PHE A 200 -5.15 -10.77 -10.62
CA PHE A 200 -4.17 -9.82 -10.10
C PHE A 200 -3.61 -10.27 -8.77
N VAL A 201 -2.46 -9.72 -8.42
CA VAL A 201 -1.83 -9.84 -7.10
C VAL A 201 -1.54 -8.45 -6.55
N LYS A 202 -1.90 -8.23 -5.29
CA LYS A 202 -1.51 -7.04 -4.54
C LYS A 202 -0.13 -7.27 -3.94
N ILE A 203 0.76 -6.30 -4.08
CA ILE A 203 2.19 -6.42 -3.74
C ILE A 203 2.56 -5.26 -2.83
N TYR A 204 3.02 -5.55 -1.61
CA TYR A 204 3.74 -4.55 -0.82
C TYR A 204 5.24 -4.74 -1.05
N HIS A 205 5.91 -3.70 -1.52
CA HIS A 205 7.37 -3.66 -1.64
C HIS A 205 7.94 -2.66 -0.63
N THR A 206 8.74 -3.16 0.31
CA THR A 206 9.42 -2.36 1.33
C THR A 206 10.92 -2.46 1.11
N PHE A 207 11.64 -1.34 1.10
CA PHE A 207 13.09 -1.35 1.33
C PHE A 207 13.40 -0.84 2.74
N VAL A 208 14.53 -1.27 3.30
CA VAL A 208 15.01 -0.86 4.62
C VAL A 208 16.49 -0.56 4.54
N HIS A 209 16.92 0.61 5.01
CA HIS A 209 18.34 0.91 5.16
C HIS A 209 18.87 0.35 6.49
N ASP A 210 19.16 -0.94 6.49
CA ASP A 210 19.57 -1.74 7.65
C ASP A 210 21.08 -2.04 7.70
N GLN A 211 21.88 -1.23 7.00
CA GLN A 211 23.33 -1.38 6.97
C GLN A 211 24.01 -0.49 7.99
N ASN A 212 25.16 -0.93 8.51
CA ASN A 212 25.92 -0.19 9.52
C ASN A 212 26.53 1.12 8.99
N GLU A 213 26.88 1.13 7.71
CA GLU A 213 27.46 2.28 7.01
C GLU A 213 27.00 2.27 5.54
N PRO A 214 26.83 3.45 4.90
CA PRO A 214 26.91 4.78 5.50
C PRO A 214 25.72 5.09 6.40
N LEU A 215 25.78 6.12 7.24
CA LEU A 215 24.61 6.60 7.98
C LEU A 215 23.49 7.13 7.07
N PHE A 216 23.84 7.60 5.86
CA PHE A 216 22.89 8.05 4.85
C PHE A 216 23.27 7.42 3.51
N PHE A 217 22.41 6.54 3.01
CA PHE A 217 22.54 6.01 1.66
C PHE A 217 22.01 7.06 0.67
N GLN A 218 22.76 7.31 -0.41
CA GLN A 218 22.40 8.29 -1.44
C GLN A 218 21.75 7.55 -2.61
N MET A 219 20.43 7.40 -2.59
CA MET A 219 19.70 6.70 -3.65
C MET A 219 19.41 7.61 -4.85
N GLN A 220 19.99 7.30 -6.01
CA GLN A 220 19.74 7.99 -7.27
C GLN A 220 18.54 7.39 -8.04
N GLU A 221 18.43 6.06 -8.05
CA GLU A 221 17.36 5.36 -8.77
C GLU A 221 16.97 4.04 -8.09
N MET A 222 15.69 3.69 -8.11
CA MET A 222 15.18 2.37 -7.74
C MET A 222 14.13 1.91 -8.74
N THR A 223 14.38 0.77 -9.37
CA THR A 223 13.58 0.24 -10.48
C THR A 223 13.15 -1.20 -10.22
N PHE A 224 11.89 -1.49 -10.54
CA PHE A 224 11.33 -2.83 -10.63
C PHE A 224 10.97 -3.15 -12.09
N ARG A 225 11.52 -4.25 -12.62
CA ARG A 225 11.47 -4.63 -14.04
C ARG A 225 10.73 -5.95 -14.24
N LEU A 226 9.90 -5.99 -15.29
CA LEU A 226 9.10 -7.15 -15.69
C LEU A 226 9.34 -7.44 -17.17
N PRO A 227 10.19 -8.42 -17.51
CA PRO A 227 10.32 -8.88 -18.88
C PRO A 227 9.04 -9.57 -19.36
N LEU A 228 8.57 -9.17 -20.53
CA LEU A 228 7.32 -9.58 -21.14
C LEU A 228 7.55 -10.57 -22.28
N THR A 229 6.56 -11.40 -22.55
CA THR A 229 6.61 -12.46 -23.58
C THR A 229 5.80 -12.13 -24.83
N PHE A 230 5.35 -10.88 -24.97
CA PHE A 230 4.57 -10.46 -26.12
C PHE A 230 5.37 -10.57 -27.42
N GLY A 231 4.63 -10.66 -28.54
CA GLY A 231 5.19 -10.55 -29.88
C GLY A 231 5.77 -9.17 -30.17
N LYS A 232 6.04 -8.88 -31.45
CA LYS A 232 6.83 -7.70 -31.82
C LYS A 232 6.17 -6.33 -31.54
N THR A 233 4.89 -6.30 -31.17
CA THR A 233 4.04 -5.10 -31.23
C THR A 233 2.81 -5.21 -30.30
N PRO A 234 2.97 -5.23 -28.96
CA PRO A 234 1.81 -5.20 -28.09
C PRO A 234 1.15 -3.81 -28.10
N ARG A 235 -0.15 -3.79 -27.84
CA ARG A 235 -0.91 -2.58 -27.51
C ARG A 235 -0.47 -2.04 -26.17
N VAL A 236 -0.15 -0.76 -26.09
CA VAL A 236 0.26 -0.09 -24.85
C VAL A 236 -0.76 0.97 -24.44
N MET A 237 -1.13 0.95 -23.15
CA MET A 237 -2.07 1.92 -22.58
C MET A 237 -1.56 2.46 -21.24
N THR A 238 -1.93 3.69 -20.92
CA THR A 238 -1.59 4.35 -19.64
C THR A 238 -2.59 5.46 -19.33
N GLY A 239 -2.77 5.82 -18.05
CA GLY A 239 -3.90 6.67 -17.64
C GLY A 239 -3.63 7.77 -16.60
N SER A 240 -4.61 8.67 -16.41
CA SER A 240 -4.63 9.81 -15.48
C SER A 240 -6.02 10.03 -14.85
N PRO A 241 -6.18 10.31 -13.53
CA PRO A 241 -7.39 10.85 -12.90
C PRO A 241 -7.20 12.33 -12.54
N LYS A 242 -8.20 13.14 -12.22
CA LYS A 242 -9.62 13.00 -11.86
C LYS A 242 -10.27 14.29 -12.39
N TRP A 243 -11.55 14.26 -12.79
CA TRP A 243 -12.36 15.40 -13.33
C TRP A 243 -12.36 15.67 -14.83
N THR A 244 -11.78 14.83 -15.69
CA THR A 244 -11.88 15.00 -17.15
C THR A 244 -12.23 13.70 -17.86
N ILE A 245 -12.85 13.84 -19.03
CA ILE A 245 -13.29 12.81 -19.99
C ILE A 245 -12.15 11.87 -20.44
N SER A 246 -10.90 12.08 -20.01
CA SER A 246 -9.73 11.33 -20.47
C SER A 246 -9.40 10.15 -19.55
N LEU A 247 -9.62 8.94 -20.06
CA LEU A 247 -9.29 7.66 -19.41
C LEU A 247 -7.78 7.35 -19.44
N GLY A 248 -7.01 8.13 -20.21
CA GLY A 248 -5.62 7.86 -20.54
C GLY A 248 -5.32 8.08 -22.01
N ASP A 249 -4.27 7.40 -22.47
CA ASP A 249 -3.87 7.29 -23.87
C ASP A 249 -3.74 5.79 -24.22
N ASP A 250 -4.21 5.47 -25.42
CA ASP A 250 -3.95 4.20 -26.10
C ASP A 250 -2.97 4.48 -27.22
N TRP A 251 -1.76 3.96 -27.08
CA TRP A 251 -0.66 4.21 -28.01
C TRP A 251 -0.69 3.26 -29.21
N GLY A 252 -1.68 2.37 -29.26
CA GLY A 252 -1.85 1.40 -30.33
C GLY A 252 -0.79 0.31 -30.30
N GLU A 253 -0.72 -0.47 -31.39
CA GLU A 253 0.15 -1.64 -31.51
C GLU A 253 1.58 -1.29 -31.99
N GLN A 254 2.01 -0.03 -31.99
CA GLN A 254 3.30 0.37 -32.55
C GLN A 254 3.93 1.46 -31.71
N THR A 255 4.48 1.08 -30.56
CA THR A 255 5.19 2.05 -29.70
C THR A 255 6.55 1.50 -29.32
N ASP A 256 7.61 2.18 -29.78
CA ASP A 256 9.00 1.79 -29.50
C ASP A 256 9.34 1.91 -28.00
N MET A 257 8.78 2.93 -27.35
CA MET A 257 8.86 3.14 -25.90
C MET A 257 7.72 4.05 -25.46
N VAL A 258 6.99 3.68 -24.43
CA VAL A 258 6.13 4.60 -23.66
C VAL A 258 6.80 4.89 -22.34
N SER A 259 6.87 6.16 -21.96
CA SER A 259 7.32 6.58 -20.64
C SER A 259 6.32 7.55 -20.03
N MET A 260 5.78 7.22 -18.85
CA MET A 260 4.95 8.10 -18.03
C MET A 260 5.71 8.55 -16.79
N TRP A 261 5.82 9.85 -16.56
CA TRP A 261 6.44 10.43 -15.36
C TRP A 261 5.40 11.00 -14.41
N GLU A 262 5.52 10.80 -13.12
CA GLU A 262 4.75 11.46 -12.06
C GLU A 262 5.73 12.26 -11.22
N THR A 263 5.73 13.59 -11.33
CA THR A 263 6.78 14.42 -10.74
C THR A 263 6.30 15.32 -9.61
N GLY A 264 5.01 15.26 -9.27
CA GLY A 264 4.44 16.04 -8.19
C GLY A 264 3.02 15.59 -7.86
N ALA A 265 2.48 16.12 -6.76
CA ALA A 265 1.06 15.98 -6.41
C ALA A 265 0.13 16.83 -7.32
N GLY A 266 0.70 17.65 -8.20
CA GLY A 266 0.02 18.52 -9.14
C GLY A 266 -0.01 17.98 -10.59
N PRO A 267 -0.24 18.85 -11.60
CA PRO A 267 -0.20 18.45 -13.01
C PRO A 267 1.13 17.79 -13.33
N VAL A 268 1.17 17.01 -14.41
CA VAL A 268 2.33 16.51 -15.14
C VAL A 268 2.51 15.01 -15.00
N ALA A 269 1.64 14.31 -15.72
CA ALA A 269 2.08 13.14 -16.45
C ALA A 269 2.73 13.58 -17.77
N VAL A 270 4.02 13.30 -17.94
CA VAL A 270 4.70 13.39 -19.25
C VAL A 270 4.57 12.05 -19.91
N PHE A 271 3.86 11.98 -21.03
CA PHE A 271 3.85 10.80 -21.87
C PHE A 271 4.81 11.01 -23.02
N GLY A 272 5.82 10.15 -23.12
CA GLY A 272 6.78 10.16 -24.21
C GLY A 272 6.66 8.90 -25.03
N VAL A 273 6.58 9.07 -26.36
CA VAL A 273 7.18 8.14 -27.32
C VAL A 273 8.54 8.70 -27.72
N GLU A 274 9.47 7.90 -28.23
CA GLU A 274 10.81 8.36 -28.65
C GLU A 274 10.72 9.54 -29.67
N GLU A 275 9.57 9.67 -30.36
CA GLU A 275 9.25 10.71 -31.35
C GLU A 275 8.44 11.92 -30.83
N GLY A 276 8.01 11.98 -29.56
CA GLY A 276 7.17 13.08 -29.08
C GLY A 276 6.76 13.08 -27.60
N ARG A 277 6.45 14.27 -27.07
CA ARG A 277 6.12 14.55 -25.66
C ARG A 277 4.68 15.10 -25.53
N VAL A 278 3.89 14.51 -24.63
CA VAL A 278 2.56 15.00 -24.23
C VAL A 278 2.58 15.38 -22.75
N ASP A 279 2.43 16.68 -22.47
CA ASP A 279 2.33 17.19 -21.11
C ASP A 279 0.87 17.29 -20.67
N ARG A 280 0.51 16.61 -19.58
CA ARG A 280 -0.84 16.71 -19.01
C ARG A 280 -0.90 17.60 -17.79
N SER A 281 -2.02 18.31 -17.65
CA SER A 281 -2.29 19.17 -16.49
C SER A 281 -2.94 18.46 -15.30
N ASN A 282 -3.00 17.13 -15.31
CA ASN A 282 -3.51 16.33 -14.20
C ASN A 282 -2.45 15.30 -13.82
N PRO A 283 -2.40 14.88 -12.54
CA PRO A 283 -1.57 13.76 -12.13
C PRO A 283 -1.97 12.48 -12.89
N GLY A 284 -1.04 11.56 -13.09
CA GLY A 284 -1.37 10.26 -13.65
C GLY A 284 -2.05 9.34 -12.62
N HIS A 285 -2.57 8.22 -13.13
CA HIS A 285 -3.26 7.21 -12.33
C HIS A 285 -2.28 6.13 -11.87
N GLY A 286 -0.98 6.31 -12.18
CA GLY A 286 0.11 5.42 -11.77
C GLY A 286 0.00 3.99 -12.28
N TRP A 287 -0.52 3.78 -13.48
CA TRP A 287 -0.51 2.47 -14.13
C TRP A 287 -0.02 2.52 -15.57
N ILE A 288 0.54 1.41 -16.02
CA ILE A 288 0.90 1.15 -17.41
C ILE A 288 0.48 -0.27 -17.77
N TYR A 289 0.02 -0.44 -19.01
CA TYR A 289 -0.48 -1.71 -19.55
C TYR A 289 0.24 -2.05 -20.85
N ALA A 290 0.48 -3.35 -21.07
CA ALA A 290 0.85 -3.91 -22.36
C ALA A 290 0.03 -5.18 -22.62
N GLY A 291 -0.38 -5.42 -23.85
CA GLY A 291 -1.10 -6.66 -24.21
C GLY A 291 -1.13 -6.95 -25.70
N ASP A 292 -1.41 -8.21 -26.04
CA ASP A 292 -1.76 -8.63 -27.40
C ASP A 292 -3.29 -8.84 -27.51
N ALA A 293 -3.74 -9.55 -28.55
CA ALA A 293 -5.17 -9.79 -28.78
C ALA A 293 -5.84 -10.61 -27.67
N ASP A 294 -5.08 -11.48 -26.99
CA ASP A 294 -5.61 -12.48 -26.07
C ASP A 294 -5.20 -12.21 -24.63
N ARG A 295 -4.04 -11.58 -24.41
CA ARG A 295 -3.36 -11.53 -23.12
C ARG A 295 -2.90 -10.11 -22.77
N GLY A 296 -2.91 -9.79 -21.50
CA GLY A 296 -2.55 -8.46 -20.99
C GLY A 296 -1.82 -8.52 -19.65
N VAL A 297 -0.98 -7.51 -19.43
CA VAL A 297 -0.31 -7.24 -18.15
C VAL A 297 -0.47 -5.77 -17.80
N GLN A 298 -0.82 -5.49 -16.55
CA GLN A 298 -0.90 -4.14 -16.01
C GLN A 298 -0.17 -4.07 -14.69
N ILE A 299 0.66 -3.05 -14.50
CA ILE A 299 1.19 -2.70 -13.17
C ILE A 299 0.62 -1.35 -12.75
N LYS A 300 0.21 -1.26 -11.49
CA LYS A 300 -0.37 -0.07 -10.86
C LYS A 300 0.31 0.19 -9.53
N LEU A 301 0.72 1.43 -9.25
CA LEU A 301 1.12 1.91 -7.92
C LEU A 301 -0.01 2.71 -7.29
N ARG A 302 -0.42 2.38 -6.06
CA ARG A 302 -1.45 3.14 -5.33
C ARG A 302 -0.92 4.47 -4.81
N HIS A 303 -1.74 5.52 -4.87
CA HIS A 303 -1.37 6.90 -4.50
C HIS A 303 -0.10 7.45 -5.21
N PRO A 304 -0.01 7.33 -6.56
CA PRO A 304 1.22 7.56 -7.30
C PRO A 304 1.67 9.03 -7.26
N ALA A 305 0.73 9.96 -7.49
CA ALA A 305 0.98 11.39 -7.47
C ALA A 305 1.36 11.88 -6.08
N GLN A 306 0.78 11.30 -5.03
CA GLN A 306 1.14 11.61 -3.65
C GLN A 306 2.51 11.04 -3.27
N ASN A 307 2.93 9.92 -3.86
CA ASN A 307 4.24 9.30 -3.62
C ASN A 307 5.32 9.74 -4.62
N TYR A 308 5.13 10.83 -5.38
CA TYR A 308 6.11 11.30 -6.37
C TYR A 308 7.54 11.41 -5.82
N PRO A 309 8.59 11.35 -6.67
CA PRO A 309 8.54 11.10 -8.10
C PRO A 309 8.35 9.60 -8.42
N LYS A 310 7.72 9.30 -9.56
CA LYS A 310 7.58 7.94 -10.12
C LYS A 310 7.72 7.97 -11.63
N ARG A 311 8.15 6.86 -12.23
CA ARG A 311 8.14 6.68 -13.68
C ARG A 311 7.68 5.27 -14.03
N TYR A 312 6.96 5.15 -15.13
CA TYR A 312 6.48 3.88 -15.68
C TYR A 312 6.95 3.82 -17.13
N THR A 313 7.50 2.70 -17.55
CA THR A 313 7.96 2.55 -18.94
C THR A 313 7.58 1.20 -19.52
N THR A 314 7.38 1.16 -20.84
CA THR A 314 7.32 -0.10 -21.57
C THR A 314 7.75 0.09 -23.02
N ASP A 315 8.58 -0.82 -23.53
CA ASP A 315 8.90 -0.99 -24.96
C ASP A 315 8.09 -2.14 -25.60
N GLY A 316 7.08 -2.63 -24.86
CA GLY A 316 6.30 -3.81 -25.23
C GLY A 316 6.97 -5.16 -24.92
N ARG A 317 8.27 -5.19 -24.68
CA ARG A 317 9.03 -6.40 -24.27
C ARG A 317 9.47 -6.35 -22.82
N ASN A 318 9.54 -5.18 -22.23
CA ASN A 318 9.89 -4.92 -20.85
C ASN A 318 8.93 -3.88 -20.33
N MET A 319 8.38 -4.11 -19.13
CA MET A 319 7.64 -3.11 -18.38
C MET A 319 8.41 -2.78 -17.12
N GLU A 320 8.58 -1.50 -16.82
CA GLU A 320 9.28 -1.06 -15.61
C GLU A 320 8.46 -0.05 -14.82
N ILE A 321 8.56 -0.16 -13.50
CA ILE A 321 8.19 0.90 -12.58
C ILE A 321 9.43 1.38 -11.82
N HIS A 322 9.64 2.68 -11.85
CA HIS A 322 10.69 3.37 -11.12
C HIS A 322 10.07 3.91 -9.85
N LEU A 323 10.30 3.22 -8.74
CA LEU A 323 9.86 3.63 -7.40
C LEU A 323 10.58 4.91 -6.96
N TYR A 324 11.76 5.16 -7.50
CA TYR A 324 12.40 6.46 -7.50
C TYR A 324 13.18 6.62 -8.80
N PRO A 325 12.71 7.40 -9.78
CA PRO A 325 13.40 7.55 -11.06
C PRO A 325 14.58 8.52 -10.96
N ASP A 326 15.63 8.28 -11.75
CA ASP A 326 16.68 9.30 -11.98
C ASP A 326 16.14 10.40 -12.90
N PRO A 327 16.00 11.65 -12.43
CA PRO A 327 15.46 12.74 -13.24
C PRO A 327 16.48 13.33 -14.23
N THR A 328 17.72 12.83 -14.29
CA THR A 328 18.72 13.31 -15.25
C THR A 328 18.20 13.19 -16.68
N GLY A 329 18.22 14.29 -17.44
CA GLY A 329 17.68 14.34 -18.80
C GLY A 329 16.17 14.58 -18.90
N TRP A 330 15.47 14.76 -17.78
CA TRP A 330 14.07 15.21 -17.75
C TRP A 330 14.00 16.74 -17.60
N THR A 331 12.99 17.36 -18.23
CA THR A 331 12.71 18.80 -18.12
C THR A 331 11.25 18.99 -17.72
N ALA A 332 10.99 19.66 -16.59
CA ALA A 332 9.63 19.96 -16.16
C ALA A 332 8.88 20.81 -17.20
N PRO A 333 7.55 20.64 -17.37
CA PRO A 333 6.76 21.56 -18.17
C PRO A 333 6.76 22.97 -17.58
N GLU A 334 6.85 23.99 -18.44
CA GLU A 334 6.71 25.38 -18.00
C GLU A 334 5.26 25.68 -17.56
N LYS A 335 5.00 25.79 -16.25
CA LYS A 335 3.78 26.42 -15.71
C LYS A 335 4.06 27.33 -14.53
N LYS A 336 3.38 28.49 -14.51
CA LYS A 336 3.35 29.44 -13.39
C LYS A 336 2.36 28.98 -12.31
N GLY A 337 2.85 28.79 -11.09
CA GLY A 337 2.05 28.45 -9.90
C GLY A 337 2.89 27.65 -8.90
N LEU A 338 2.51 27.65 -7.63
CA LEU A 338 3.24 27.08 -6.47
C LEU A 338 4.15 25.87 -6.83
N LYS A 339 5.44 26.02 -6.53
CA LYS A 339 6.54 25.04 -6.71
C LYS A 339 6.63 24.21 -5.43
N TYR A 340 7.25 23.03 -5.42
CA TYR A 340 7.27 22.10 -4.28
C TYR A 340 8.70 21.93 -3.73
N THR A 341 8.90 21.42 -2.50
CA THR A 341 10.23 21.01 -1.98
C THR A 341 10.15 19.87 -0.96
N GLU A 342 11.35 19.28 -0.76
CA GLU A 342 11.79 18.22 0.17
C GLU A 342 11.58 16.77 -0.29
N LEU A 343 11.46 16.58 -1.60
CA LEU A 343 12.35 15.64 -2.32
C LEU A 343 13.20 16.48 -3.25
N SER A 344 14.32 15.95 -3.71
CA SER A 344 15.39 16.64 -4.43
C SER A 344 14.96 17.29 -5.76
N ILE A 345 13.88 18.06 -5.87
CA ILE A 345 13.35 18.65 -7.09
C ILE A 345 12.97 20.10 -6.76
N THR A 346 13.55 21.07 -7.46
CA THR A 346 13.31 22.50 -7.26
C THR A 346 12.37 23.11 -8.30
N HIS A 347 12.18 24.43 -8.22
CA HIS A 347 11.36 25.32 -9.08
C HIS A 347 11.16 24.88 -10.54
N ASP A 348 12.21 24.36 -11.15
CA ASP A 348 12.31 24.17 -12.59
C ASP A 348 12.35 22.67 -12.96
N GLY A 349 12.00 21.79 -12.00
CA GLY A 349 12.22 20.36 -12.14
C GLY A 349 13.67 19.94 -11.89
N GLU A 350 14.54 20.88 -11.51
CA GLU A 350 15.95 20.59 -11.29
C GLU A 350 16.19 19.81 -10.00
N TYR A 351 16.93 18.72 -10.18
CA TYR A 351 17.23 17.78 -9.14
C TYR A 351 18.33 18.28 -8.19
N THR A 352 18.17 18.18 -6.86
CA THR A 352 19.22 18.56 -5.89
C THR A 352 20.19 17.43 -5.54
N GLY A 353 20.09 16.27 -6.19
CA GLY A 353 20.92 15.09 -5.90
C GLY A 353 20.13 13.91 -5.33
N ALA A 354 20.80 12.78 -5.13
CA ALA A 354 20.21 11.55 -4.60
C ALA A 354 19.28 11.74 -3.39
N LEU A 355 18.26 10.89 -3.30
CA LEU A 355 17.44 10.78 -2.11
C LEU A 355 18.28 10.25 -0.96
N GLN A 356 18.39 11.04 0.10
CA GLN A 356 19.10 10.64 1.31
C GLN A 356 18.22 9.70 2.13
N ILE A 357 18.66 8.45 2.25
CA ILE A 357 17.99 7.42 3.05
C ILE A 357 18.79 7.24 4.35
N PRO A 358 18.29 7.74 5.48
CA PRO A 358 18.95 7.58 6.77
C PRO A 358 18.92 6.12 7.23
N GLN A 359 19.92 5.73 8.00
CA GLN A 359 19.98 4.42 8.63
C GLN A 359 18.72 4.16 9.46
N GLY A 360 18.14 2.99 9.26
CA GLY A 360 16.92 2.54 9.91
C GLY A 360 15.64 3.02 9.27
N MET A 361 15.68 3.84 8.22
CA MET A 361 14.46 4.21 7.50
C MET A 361 13.99 3.04 6.62
N ALA A 362 12.68 2.82 6.60
CA ALA A 362 12.03 1.95 5.63
C ALA A 362 11.10 2.77 4.72
N LYS A 363 10.67 2.19 3.60
CA LYS A 363 9.55 2.74 2.82
C LYS A 363 8.85 1.66 2.04
N THR A 364 7.54 1.56 2.27
CA THR A 364 6.62 0.63 1.65
C THR A 364 5.86 1.29 0.50
N HIS A 365 5.78 0.57 -0.62
CA HIS A 365 4.97 0.89 -1.79
C HIS A 365 3.93 -0.21 -2.00
N GLU A 366 2.69 0.18 -2.30
CA GLU A 366 1.61 -0.74 -2.64
C GLU A 366 1.40 -0.78 -4.15
N LEU A 367 1.71 -1.92 -4.75
CA LEU A 367 1.59 -2.21 -6.17
C LEU A 367 0.49 -3.24 -6.43
N PHE A 368 -0.06 -3.23 -7.63
CA PHE A 368 -0.96 -4.25 -8.13
C PHE A 368 -0.44 -4.73 -9.48
N LEU A 369 -0.30 -6.04 -9.63
CA LEU A 369 0.11 -6.68 -10.87
C LEU A 369 -1.07 -7.52 -11.39
N TYR A 370 -1.68 -7.06 -12.48
CA TYR A 370 -2.62 -7.83 -13.28
C TYR A 370 -1.85 -8.61 -14.35
N ALA A 371 -2.20 -9.88 -14.52
CA ALA A 371 -1.71 -10.72 -15.61
C ALA A 371 -2.82 -11.71 -16.00
N GLY A 372 -3.31 -11.62 -17.24
CA GLY A 372 -4.45 -12.43 -17.65
C GLY A 372 -4.93 -12.10 -19.06
N ALA A 373 -6.24 -12.20 -19.28
CA ALA A 373 -6.86 -11.86 -20.55
C ALA A 373 -6.57 -10.40 -20.94
N ALA A 374 -6.48 -10.11 -22.24
CA ALA A 374 -6.32 -8.75 -22.71
C ALA A 374 -7.48 -7.86 -22.24
N HIS A 375 -7.17 -6.64 -21.80
CA HIS A 375 -8.20 -5.62 -21.62
C HIS A 375 -8.76 -5.23 -23.00
N THR A 376 -10.09 -5.17 -23.10
CA THR A 376 -10.79 -4.85 -24.36
C THR A 376 -10.46 -3.45 -24.85
N ASP A 377 -10.33 -2.50 -23.93
CA ASP A 377 -10.03 -1.11 -24.22
C ASP A 377 -9.41 -0.37 -23.02
N LEU A 378 -9.17 0.92 -23.24
CA LEU A 378 -8.65 1.84 -22.22
C LEU A 378 -9.58 1.97 -21.00
N THR A 379 -10.89 1.84 -21.20
CA THR A 379 -11.88 1.89 -20.11
C THR A 379 -11.69 0.70 -19.19
N ALA A 380 -11.62 -0.51 -19.73
CA ALA A 380 -11.42 -1.73 -18.94
C ALA A 380 -10.10 -1.68 -18.14
N ALA A 381 -9.02 -1.19 -18.77
CA ALA A 381 -7.75 -1.00 -18.08
C ALA A 381 -7.84 0.05 -16.95
N ALA A 382 -8.52 1.17 -17.18
CA ALA A 382 -8.72 2.21 -16.18
C ALA A 382 -9.61 1.74 -15.02
N GLU A 383 -10.67 0.98 -15.29
CA GLU A 383 -11.55 0.40 -14.26
C GLU A 383 -10.79 -0.57 -13.35
N CYS A 384 -9.95 -1.44 -13.93
CA CYS A 384 -9.06 -2.33 -13.17
C CYS A 384 -8.13 -1.55 -12.23
N ALA A 385 -7.46 -0.53 -12.75
CA ALA A 385 -6.57 0.33 -11.98
C ALA A 385 -7.29 1.12 -10.87
N ALA A 386 -8.51 1.58 -11.14
CA ALA A 386 -9.30 2.35 -10.18
C ALA A 386 -9.88 1.46 -9.07
N ALA A 387 -10.25 0.21 -9.39
CA ALA A 387 -10.67 -0.78 -8.40
C ALA A 387 -9.56 -1.05 -7.36
N CYS A 388 -8.30 -1.08 -7.82
CA CYS A 388 -7.12 -1.25 -6.98
C CYS A 388 -6.77 -0.01 -6.14
N GLU A 389 -7.01 1.20 -6.68
CA GLU A 389 -6.76 2.45 -5.95
C GLU A 389 -7.68 2.62 -4.73
N TYR A 390 -8.93 2.16 -4.87
CA TYR A 390 -9.99 2.32 -3.88
C TYR A 390 -10.62 0.96 -3.55
N PRO A 391 -9.98 0.13 -2.69
CA PRO A 391 -10.49 -1.18 -2.34
C PRO A 391 -11.83 -1.11 -1.58
N LEU A 392 -12.66 -2.14 -1.74
CA LEU A 392 -13.90 -2.28 -0.96
C LEU A 392 -13.59 -2.51 0.52
N LEU A 393 -14.46 -2.00 1.39
CA LEU A 393 -14.40 -2.18 2.84
C LEU A 393 -15.72 -2.77 3.36
N LEU A 394 -15.64 -3.58 4.41
CA LEU A 394 -16.81 -4.01 5.20
C LEU A 394 -17.04 -2.98 6.30
N GLU A 395 -18.08 -2.17 6.15
CA GLU A 395 -18.49 -1.16 7.11
C GLU A 395 -19.37 -1.80 8.18
N ILE A 396 -18.77 -2.09 9.33
CA ILE A 396 -19.45 -2.69 10.48
C ILE A 396 -20.17 -1.60 11.27
N ASP A 397 -21.43 -1.86 11.65
CA ASP A 397 -22.24 -0.92 12.43
C ASP A 397 -21.55 -0.48 13.74
N SER A 398 -21.53 0.83 13.99
CA SER A 398 -20.87 1.42 15.15
C SER A 398 -21.37 0.94 16.51
N ILE A 399 -22.61 0.45 16.60
CA ILE A 399 -23.16 -0.18 17.80
C ILE A 399 -22.36 -1.44 18.15
N ALA A 400 -21.92 -2.21 17.15
CA ALA A 400 -21.13 -3.42 17.38
C ALA A 400 -19.75 -3.09 17.96
N TRP A 401 -19.13 -2.01 17.49
CA TRP A 401 -17.85 -1.53 18.02
C TRP A 401 -17.97 -1.10 19.49
N GLU A 402 -19.00 -0.32 19.82
CA GLU A 402 -19.31 0.07 21.21
C GLU A 402 -19.56 -1.15 22.09
N ALA A 403 -20.44 -2.06 21.65
CA ALA A 403 -20.82 -3.25 22.40
C ALA A 403 -19.66 -4.25 22.60
N SER A 404 -18.69 -4.28 21.69
CA SER A 404 -17.55 -5.20 21.78
C SER A 404 -16.66 -4.96 23.00
N GLY A 405 -16.58 -3.71 23.49
CA GLY A 405 -15.60 -3.29 24.50
C GLY A 405 -14.13 -3.43 24.05
N ALA A 406 -13.85 -3.86 22.82
CA ALA A 406 -12.51 -4.19 22.35
C ALA A 406 -11.61 -2.95 22.16
N LEU A 407 -12.24 -1.78 22.00
CA LEU A 407 -11.61 -0.47 21.81
C LEU A 407 -11.68 0.40 23.08
N GLY A 408 -11.91 -0.23 24.24
CA GLY A 408 -12.22 0.46 25.49
C GLY A 408 -13.50 1.30 25.36
N THR A 409 -13.50 2.51 25.93
CA THR A 409 -14.61 3.45 25.72
C THR A 409 -14.64 3.91 24.27
N PHE A 410 -15.62 3.41 23.52
CA PHE A 410 -15.88 3.77 22.13
C PHE A 410 -17.32 4.27 21.99
N PRO A 411 -17.54 5.58 21.82
CA PRO A 411 -18.87 6.08 21.53
C PRO A 411 -19.26 5.66 20.10
N ARG A 412 -20.45 5.08 19.92
CA ARG A 412 -21.02 4.82 18.59
C ARG A 412 -21.46 6.11 17.89
N TYR A 413 -21.92 6.01 16.66
CA TYR A 413 -22.54 7.13 15.95
C TYR A 413 -23.94 7.44 16.49
N TYR A 414 -24.23 8.74 16.68
CA TYR A 414 -25.49 9.26 17.22
C TYR A 414 -26.12 10.23 16.21
N PRO A 415 -26.96 9.74 15.27
CA PRO A 415 -27.58 10.59 14.25
C PRO A 415 -28.41 11.75 14.82
N GLU A 416 -28.95 11.60 16.02
CA GLU A 416 -29.68 12.64 16.76
C GLU A 416 -28.81 13.88 17.05
N TYR A 417 -27.49 13.74 17.08
CA TYR A 417 -26.52 14.82 17.26
C TYR A 417 -25.81 15.21 15.96
N TRP A 418 -26.50 15.18 14.82
CA TRP A 418 -25.92 15.35 13.48
C TRP A 418 -24.95 16.53 13.31
N ARG A 419 -25.16 17.66 14.00
CA ARG A 419 -24.23 18.82 13.95
C ARG A 419 -22.89 18.52 14.60
N LEU A 420 -22.90 17.82 15.73
CA LEU A 420 -21.69 17.36 16.41
C LEU A 420 -21.01 16.29 15.56
N GLU A 421 -21.77 15.33 15.04
CA GLU A 421 -21.24 14.29 14.15
C GLU A 421 -20.57 14.86 12.90
N ALA A 422 -21.19 15.84 12.26
CA ALA A 422 -20.61 16.53 11.10
C ALA A 422 -19.30 17.26 11.46
N SER A 423 -19.23 17.86 12.65
CA SER A 423 -18.01 18.51 13.14
C SER A 423 -16.92 17.49 13.50
N LEU A 424 -17.27 16.35 14.11
CA LEU A 424 -16.33 15.27 14.40
C LEU A 424 -15.78 14.64 13.11
N ASN A 425 -16.61 14.41 12.10
CA ASN A 425 -16.16 13.90 10.81
C ASN A 425 -15.17 14.86 10.13
N ARG A 426 -15.47 16.16 10.14
CA ARG A 426 -14.55 17.19 9.62
C ARG A 426 -13.24 17.26 10.40
N ALA A 427 -13.29 17.10 11.72
CA ALA A 427 -12.09 17.06 12.56
C ALA A 427 -11.29 15.75 12.42
N GLY A 428 -11.94 14.67 11.98
CA GLY A 428 -11.31 13.39 11.66
C GLY A 428 -10.45 13.46 10.40
N ASP A 429 -10.76 14.37 9.49
CA ASP A 429 -9.98 14.63 8.28
C ASP A 429 -8.71 15.44 8.60
N ALA A 430 -7.77 14.77 9.29
CA ALA A 430 -6.49 15.33 9.72
C ALA A 430 -5.58 15.81 8.58
N MET A 431 -5.82 15.37 7.33
CA MET A 431 -4.95 15.64 6.18
C MET A 431 -5.42 16.84 5.35
N THR A 432 -6.62 17.37 5.59
CA THR A 432 -7.13 18.52 4.85
C THR A 432 -6.37 19.80 5.20
N GLY A 433 -5.55 20.28 4.26
CA GLY A 433 -4.83 21.57 4.31
C GLY A 433 -3.40 21.50 4.87
N SER A 434 -3.03 20.41 5.53
CA SER A 434 -1.69 20.17 6.10
C SER A 434 -1.01 18.89 5.60
N ALA A 435 -1.68 18.10 4.75
CA ALA A 435 -1.10 16.89 4.16
C ALA A 435 0.20 17.18 3.42
N LEU A 436 1.22 16.39 3.74
CA LEU A 436 2.45 16.37 2.98
C LEU A 436 2.37 15.33 1.85
N SER A 437 3.18 15.53 0.82
CA SER A 437 3.30 14.63 -0.32
C SER A 437 4.76 14.45 -0.71
N GLY A 438 5.03 13.42 -1.49
CA GLY A 438 6.35 12.91 -1.83
C GLY A 438 6.56 11.54 -1.23
N MET A 439 7.42 10.74 -1.87
CA MET A 439 7.83 9.41 -1.43
C MET A 439 8.15 9.27 0.07
N ILE A 440 8.77 10.27 0.70
CA ILE A 440 9.08 10.25 2.14
C ILE A 440 7.94 10.83 2.96
N ASN A 441 7.41 12.00 2.59
CA ASN A 441 6.52 12.77 3.46
C ASN A 441 5.05 12.34 3.39
N TYR A 442 4.64 11.61 2.35
CA TYR A 442 3.24 11.25 2.20
C TYR A 442 2.77 10.32 3.32
N GLY A 443 1.68 10.73 3.98
CA GLY A 443 1.13 10.10 5.17
C GLY A 443 1.37 10.89 6.46
N ASP A 444 2.21 11.92 6.43
CA ASP A 444 2.35 12.86 7.55
C ASP A 444 1.64 14.19 7.29
N THR A 445 1.42 14.94 8.38
CA THR A 445 0.98 16.32 8.35
C THR A 445 2.14 17.25 8.69
N GLY A 446 2.02 18.51 8.29
CA GLY A 446 3.00 19.49 8.71
C GLY A 446 2.71 20.89 8.23
N LEU A 447 3.60 21.80 8.61
CA LEU A 447 3.56 23.17 8.12
C LEU A 447 4.39 23.28 6.87
N THR A 448 3.82 23.89 5.84
CA THR A 448 4.57 24.28 4.64
C THR A 448 4.59 25.80 4.51
N THR A 449 5.69 26.36 4.03
CA THR A 449 5.80 27.77 3.63
C THR A 449 6.02 27.87 2.14
N THR A 450 5.70 29.01 1.51
CA THR A 450 6.08 29.25 0.12
C THR A 450 7.12 30.37 0.05
N GLU A 451 8.32 30.07 -0.42
CA GLU A 451 9.41 31.04 -0.60
C GLU A 451 9.87 31.07 -2.05
N ASN A 452 9.88 32.24 -2.69
CA ASN A 452 10.15 32.39 -4.13
C ASN A 452 9.26 31.48 -4.98
N GLY A 453 8.00 31.33 -4.58
CA GLY A 453 7.04 30.41 -5.17
C GLY A 453 7.27 28.95 -4.83
N LYS A 454 8.24 28.55 -3.99
CA LYS A 454 8.53 27.16 -3.60
C LYS A 454 7.93 26.81 -2.24
N GLN A 455 6.96 25.90 -2.22
CA GLN A 455 6.42 25.23 -1.06
C GLN A 455 7.53 24.43 -0.38
N LYS A 456 7.71 24.62 0.91
CA LYS A 456 8.73 23.98 1.72
C LYS A 456 8.19 23.50 3.03
N THR A 457 8.46 22.23 3.32
CA THR A 457 8.17 21.64 4.62
C THR A 457 9.00 22.39 5.69
N LEU A 458 8.28 23.07 6.57
CA LEU A 458 8.85 23.72 7.74
C LEU A 458 9.08 22.69 8.84
N THR A 459 8.05 21.90 9.09
CA THR A 459 8.00 20.88 10.11
C THR A 459 7.17 19.72 9.59
N THR A 460 7.56 18.53 10.00
CA THR A 460 6.75 17.31 10.00
C THR A 460 6.17 17.16 11.40
N ASP A 461 4.95 16.64 11.49
CA ASP A 461 4.30 16.39 12.76
C ASP A 461 4.62 15.00 13.29
N ASN A 462 5.26 14.14 12.48
CA ASN A 462 5.59 12.74 12.82
C ASN A 462 4.35 11.97 13.31
N VAL A 463 3.19 12.32 12.75
CA VAL A 463 1.90 11.77 13.16
C VAL A 463 1.67 11.86 14.68
N ALA A 464 2.24 12.88 15.34
CA ALA A 464 2.19 13.06 16.79
C ALA A 464 0.75 13.16 17.33
N TYR A 465 0.58 13.11 18.64
CA TYR A 465 -0.76 13.23 19.27
C TYR A 465 -1.79 12.18 18.82
N ASP A 466 -1.33 11.02 18.35
CA ASP A 466 -2.19 9.89 17.94
C ASP A 466 -3.10 10.27 16.75
N HIS A 467 -2.55 11.04 15.80
CA HIS A 467 -3.30 11.57 14.65
C HIS A 467 -3.97 10.48 13.78
N ILE A 468 -3.43 9.25 13.74
CA ILE A 468 -4.05 8.09 13.04
C ILE A 468 -5.39 7.69 13.67
N ARG A 469 -5.51 7.78 15.00
CA ARG A 469 -6.70 7.28 15.70
C ARG A 469 -7.95 8.10 15.41
N SER A 470 -7.81 9.39 15.12
CA SER A 470 -8.95 10.28 14.82
C SER A 470 -9.72 9.84 13.56
N PRO A 471 -9.11 9.77 12.35
CA PRO A 471 -9.78 9.29 11.14
C PRO A 471 -10.26 7.84 11.28
N LEU A 472 -9.49 6.93 11.88
CA LEU A 472 -9.95 5.54 12.11
C LEU A 472 -11.21 5.49 12.97
N ARG A 473 -11.25 6.24 14.07
CA ARG A 473 -12.45 6.27 14.93
C ARG A 473 -13.66 6.82 14.20
N GLN A 474 -13.50 7.85 13.38
CA GLN A 474 -14.62 8.38 12.59
C GLN A 474 -15.07 7.42 11.49
N PHE A 475 -14.15 6.70 10.84
CA PHE A 475 -14.49 5.59 9.95
C PHE A 475 -15.30 4.52 10.68
N LEU A 476 -14.85 4.03 11.84
CA LEU A 476 -15.57 3.01 12.61
C LEU A 476 -16.94 3.51 13.12
N ARG A 477 -17.12 4.83 13.31
CA ARG A 477 -18.42 5.41 13.68
C ARG A 477 -19.37 5.48 12.47
N ARG A 478 -18.90 5.93 11.30
CA ARG A 478 -19.79 6.36 10.21
C ARG A 478 -19.68 5.54 8.91
N GLY A 479 -18.60 4.80 8.73
CA GLY A 479 -18.28 4.09 7.48
C GLY A 479 -17.72 4.98 6.38
N ASP A 480 -17.23 6.19 6.69
CA ASP A 480 -16.61 7.07 5.69
C ASP A 480 -15.26 6.50 5.21
N GLN A 481 -15.27 5.80 4.06
CA GLN A 481 -14.11 5.07 3.53
C GLN A 481 -12.88 5.96 3.29
N SER A 482 -13.10 7.26 3.01
CA SER A 482 -11.99 8.20 2.77
C SER A 482 -11.10 8.36 4.01
N LEU A 483 -11.69 8.34 5.20
CA LEU A 483 -10.97 8.43 6.47
C LEU A 483 -10.19 7.15 6.76
N PHE A 484 -10.68 5.98 6.33
CA PHE A 484 -9.92 4.74 6.45
C PHE A 484 -8.65 4.79 5.60
N TRP A 485 -8.76 5.13 4.31
CA TRP A 485 -7.60 5.20 3.43
C TRP A 485 -6.61 6.28 3.86
N GLN A 486 -7.10 7.40 4.40
CA GLN A 486 -6.25 8.40 5.01
C GLN A 486 -5.43 7.81 6.17
N ALA A 487 -6.10 7.15 7.12
CA ALA A 487 -5.45 6.55 8.26
C ALA A 487 -4.48 5.42 7.89
N GLU A 488 -4.81 4.64 6.87
CA GLU A 488 -3.96 3.58 6.31
C GLU A 488 -2.61 4.16 5.87
N VAL A 489 -2.62 5.25 5.11
CA VAL A 489 -1.38 5.91 4.65
C VAL A 489 -0.61 6.51 5.84
N MET A 490 -1.30 7.12 6.81
CA MET A 490 -0.65 7.65 8.02
C MET A 490 0.02 6.55 8.84
N ALA A 491 -0.63 5.39 8.97
CA ALA A 491 -0.06 4.23 9.64
C ALA A 491 1.18 3.69 8.91
N LEU A 492 1.14 3.61 7.58
CA LEU A 492 2.31 3.23 6.78
C LEU A 492 3.47 4.20 6.97
N HIS A 493 3.21 5.52 6.94
CA HIS A 493 4.25 6.52 7.19
C HIS A 493 4.88 6.36 8.57
N LEU A 494 4.06 6.20 9.61
CA LEU A 494 4.56 5.99 10.98
C LEU A 494 5.44 4.74 11.08
N MET A 495 4.99 3.62 10.51
CA MET A 495 5.72 2.35 10.54
C MET A 495 7.01 2.39 9.73
N ASP A 496 7.04 3.11 8.61
CA ASP A 496 8.16 3.10 7.68
C ASP A 496 9.20 4.19 7.99
N ILE A 497 8.74 5.44 8.05
CA ILE A 497 9.56 6.65 8.04
C ILE A 497 9.85 7.12 9.46
N ASP A 498 8.83 7.13 10.30
CA ASP A 498 8.92 7.62 11.68
C ASP A 498 9.32 6.52 12.68
N THR A 499 9.61 5.30 12.24
CA THR A 499 10.09 4.23 13.13
C THR A 499 11.51 3.84 12.75
N VAL A 500 12.41 3.78 13.73
CA VAL A 500 13.81 3.38 13.50
C VAL A 500 13.91 1.85 13.42
N HIS A 501 14.23 1.29 12.26
CA HIS A 501 14.40 -0.15 12.05
C HIS A 501 15.83 -0.66 12.29
N HIS A 502 16.82 0.24 12.27
CA HIS A 502 18.23 -0.05 12.49
C HIS A 502 18.98 1.20 12.93
N SER A 503 19.91 1.08 13.88
CA SER A 503 20.79 2.19 14.23
C SER A 503 22.07 1.68 14.88
N THR A 504 23.22 2.13 14.37
CA THR A 504 24.52 1.88 15.02
C THR A 504 24.85 2.93 16.07
N GLN A 505 24.38 4.17 15.89
CA GLN A 505 24.65 5.28 16.80
C GLN A 505 23.72 5.26 18.03
N PHE A 506 22.47 4.83 17.86
CA PHE A 506 21.45 4.79 18.92
C PHE A 506 20.65 3.48 18.91
N PRO A 507 21.25 2.33 19.22
CA PRO A 507 20.57 1.04 19.21
C PRO A 507 19.33 0.98 20.11
N GLU A 508 19.29 1.79 21.17
CA GLU A 508 18.16 1.89 22.10
C GLU A 508 16.91 2.54 21.49
N ARG A 509 17.03 3.17 20.31
CA ARG A 509 15.91 3.79 19.58
C ARG A 509 15.25 2.85 18.58
N ILE A 510 15.79 1.65 18.36
CA ILE A 510 15.20 0.69 17.42
C ILE A 510 13.78 0.33 17.90
N GLY A 511 12.80 0.44 16.99
CA GLY A 511 11.37 0.30 17.26
C GLY A 511 10.72 1.55 17.88
N GLY A 512 11.49 2.60 18.13
CA GLY A 512 11.02 3.90 18.63
C GLY A 512 10.92 4.95 17.53
N PRO A 513 10.41 6.16 17.87
CA PRO A 513 10.18 7.21 16.90
C PRO A 513 11.49 7.79 16.34
N ALA A 514 11.55 7.97 15.03
CA ALA A 514 12.51 8.82 14.36
C ALA A 514 11.99 10.27 14.38
N SER A 515 12.80 11.22 14.84
CA SER A 515 12.42 12.65 14.80
C SER A 515 12.88 13.27 13.48
N SER A 516 11.97 13.61 12.57
CA SER A 516 12.27 14.13 11.22
C SER A 516 12.42 15.67 11.13
N GLY A 517 12.53 16.39 12.25
CA GLY A 517 12.63 17.85 12.24
C GLY A 517 13.96 18.37 11.70
N ARG A 518 13.98 18.88 10.44
CA ARG A 518 14.99 19.74 9.75
C ARG A 518 16.47 19.43 9.86
N ASN A 519 16.77 18.30 10.47
CA ASN A 519 18.06 17.94 10.97
C ASN A 519 17.84 16.49 11.39
N PHE A 520 18.39 15.53 10.63
CA PHE A 520 18.92 14.32 11.27
C PHE A 520 20.12 14.72 12.17
N THR A 521 19.88 15.67 13.08
CA THR A 521 20.73 15.95 14.21
C THR A 521 20.20 15.01 15.27
N LEU A 522 20.81 13.82 15.33
CA LEU A 522 21.55 13.42 16.53
C LEU A 522 21.38 14.50 17.60
N ILE A 523 20.40 14.38 18.50
CA ILE A 523 20.10 15.43 19.48
C ILE A 523 21.40 15.72 20.23
N ARG A 524 22.08 16.80 19.84
CA ARG A 524 23.09 17.47 20.64
C ARG A 524 22.28 18.20 21.69
N THR A 525 22.09 17.60 22.87
CA THR A 525 21.73 18.39 24.04
C THR A 525 22.97 19.19 24.46
N PRO A 526 22.98 20.53 24.47
CA PRO A 526 23.75 21.22 25.49
C PRO A 526 23.05 20.92 26.82
N ARG A 527 23.81 20.42 27.79
CA ARG A 527 23.35 20.35 29.18
C ARG A 527 22.83 21.73 29.60
N GLY A 528 21.54 21.84 29.87
CA GLY A 528 20.91 22.96 30.55
C GLY A 528 20.01 22.39 31.66
N PRO A 529 20.14 22.85 32.91
CA PRO A 529 19.35 22.32 34.02
C PRO A 529 17.93 22.88 33.90
N ASN A 530 16.92 22.02 34.02
CA ASN A 530 15.49 22.31 34.27
C ASN A 530 14.48 21.71 33.29
N TRP A 531 14.66 20.44 32.90
CA TRP A 531 13.54 19.62 32.47
C TRP A 531 13.48 18.35 33.33
N SER A 532 12.79 18.48 34.47
CA SER A 532 12.24 17.33 35.18
C SER A 532 10.88 17.01 34.57
N SER A 533 10.83 16.06 33.63
CA SER A 533 9.57 15.38 33.26
C SER A 533 9.63 13.94 33.76
N PRO A 534 8.56 13.45 34.40
CA PRO A 534 8.53 12.12 35.00
C PRO A 534 8.56 11.03 33.91
N GLU A 535 9.01 9.85 34.32
CA GLU A 535 9.21 8.65 33.51
C GLU A 535 8.15 8.43 32.40
N PRO A 536 8.57 8.00 31.19
CA PRO A 536 7.64 7.75 30.10
C PRO A 536 6.75 6.56 30.43
N ARG A 537 5.47 6.83 30.69
CA ARG A 537 4.43 5.81 30.60
C ARG A 537 4.22 5.50 29.11
N MET A 538 4.65 4.32 28.68
CA MET A 538 4.26 3.76 27.39
C MET A 538 2.74 3.59 27.36
N TYR A 539 2.06 4.40 26.56
CA TYR A 539 0.68 4.10 26.15
C TYR A 539 0.77 3.16 24.95
N GLY A 540 0.34 1.91 25.14
CA GLY A 540 0.44 0.84 24.16
C GLY A 540 -0.28 1.16 22.85
N LEU A 541 0.40 0.88 21.74
CA LEU A 541 -0.14 0.91 20.38
C LEU A 541 -1.17 -0.21 20.18
N GLU A 542 -2.47 0.11 20.14
CA GLU A 542 -3.53 -0.80 19.66
C GLU A 542 -3.78 -0.69 18.13
N VAL A 543 -2.89 -0.03 17.38
CA VAL A 543 -3.06 0.22 15.92
C VAL A 543 -2.68 -0.99 15.04
N CYS A 544 -1.94 -1.96 15.56
CA CYS A 544 -1.45 -3.11 14.77
C CYS A 544 -2.54 -4.14 14.38
N LEU A 545 -3.67 -4.20 15.08
CA LEU A 545 -4.70 -5.23 14.88
C LEU A 545 -5.65 -4.95 13.72
N ILE A 546 -5.59 -3.75 13.12
CA ILE A 546 -6.42 -3.38 11.96
C ILE A 546 -5.70 -3.68 10.64
N PHE A 547 -4.36 -3.76 10.63
CA PHE A 547 -3.58 -3.75 9.39
C PHE A 547 -2.64 -4.94 9.16
N THR A 548 -2.43 -5.85 10.12
CA THR A 548 -1.48 -6.96 9.90
C THR A 548 -1.92 -8.29 10.52
N THR A 549 -1.73 -9.37 9.75
CA THR A 549 -1.69 -10.75 10.23
C THR A 549 -0.24 -11.22 10.27
N SER A 550 0.50 -10.91 11.33
CA SER A 550 1.72 -11.64 11.64
C SER A 550 1.69 -12.08 13.10
N PRO A 551 1.63 -13.39 13.37
CA PRO A 551 1.73 -13.94 14.73
C PRO A 551 3.15 -13.88 15.33
N ASP A 552 4.18 -13.53 14.55
CA ASP A 552 5.59 -13.72 14.94
C ASP A 552 6.36 -12.40 15.15
N THR A 553 5.86 -11.52 16.01
CA THR A 553 6.71 -10.53 16.68
C THR A 553 6.96 -10.95 18.13
N ASP A 554 7.96 -11.82 18.33
CA ASP A 554 8.51 -12.14 19.65
C ASP A 554 9.34 -10.95 20.17
N VAL A 555 8.68 -9.79 20.39
CA VAL A 555 9.26 -8.65 21.11
C VAL A 555 9.23 -8.98 22.58
N ARG A 556 10.29 -9.64 23.06
CA ARG A 556 10.52 -9.84 24.49
C ARG A 556 10.85 -8.51 25.14
N TRP A 557 9.82 -7.84 25.69
CA TRP A 557 10.01 -6.76 26.64
C TRP A 557 10.68 -7.32 27.91
N ARG A 558 11.99 -7.10 28.05
CA ARG A 558 12.66 -7.25 29.35
C ARG A 558 12.25 -6.07 30.23
N ARG A 559 11.82 -6.39 31.45
CA ARG A 559 11.38 -5.45 32.49
C ARG A 559 12.35 -4.32 32.74
#